data_AF-A0A1G6J3I0-F1
#
_entry.id   AF-A0A1G6J3I0-F1
#
_cell.length_a   1.000
_cell.length_b   1.000
_cell.length_c   1.000
_cell.angle_alpha   90.00
_cell.angle_beta   90.00
_cell.angle_gamma   90.00
#
_symmetry.space_group_name_H-M   'P 1'
#
loop_
_entity.id
_entity.type
_entity.pdbx_description
1 polymer ?
#
loop_
_entity_poly.entity_id
_entity_poly.type
_entity_poly.pdbx_seq_one_letter_code
_entity_poly.pdbx_strand_id
1 'polypeptide(L)' 'MPQIDTSEVSRWDQHGRRHVVRVRRAGVQRTISCGTCDWRLRVRFLPWLKAQEHLVEAHQATVDPAGR' A
#
# COMPACT_ATOMS: atom_id res chain seq x y z
N MET A 1 -7.96 -21.46 -10.20
CA MET A 1 -8.70 -20.27 -9.71
C MET A 1 -7.68 -19.18 -9.46
N PRO A 2 -7.82 -17.94 -9.98
CA PRO A 2 -6.82 -16.91 -9.71
C PRO A 2 -6.91 -16.57 -8.23
N GLN A 3 -5.89 -16.93 -7.45
CA GLN A 3 -5.80 -16.53 -6.04
C GLN A 3 -5.75 -15.01 -6.01
N ILE A 4 -6.89 -14.39 -5.67
CA ILE A 4 -7.00 -12.95 -5.37
C ILE A 4 -6.38 -12.73 -3.98
N ASP A 5 -5.09 -13.03 -3.85
CA ASP A 5 -4.33 -12.87 -2.60
C ASP A 5 -3.51 -11.58 -2.58
N THR A 6 -3.74 -10.72 -3.57
CA THR A 6 -3.11 -9.40 -3.71
C THR A 6 -4.16 -8.30 -3.61
N SER A 7 -3.95 -7.36 -2.70
CA SER A 7 -4.71 -6.11 -2.60
C SER A 7 -3.78 -4.93 -2.82
N GLU A 8 -4.29 -3.82 -3.33
CA GLU A 8 -3.52 -2.60 -3.54
C GLU A 8 -4.14 -1.43 -2.78
N VAL A 9 -3.29 -0.62 -2.15
CA VAL A 9 -3.66 0.66 -1.55
C VAL A 9 -2.92 1.73 -2.35
N SER A 10 -3.66 2.68 -2.93
CA SER A 10 -3.03 3.79 -3.65
C SER A 10 -3.53 5.14 -3.18
N ARG A 11 -2.62 6.10 -3.21
CA ARG A 11 -2.83 7.52 -2.91
C ARG A 11 -2.02 8.37 -3.85
N TRP A 12 -2.40 9.63 -4.01
CA TRP A 12 -1.61 10.60 -4.76
C TRP A 12 -0.92 11.55 -3.80
N ASP A 13 0.30 11.94 -4.14
CA ASP A 13 0.96 13.06 -3.49
C ASP A 13 0.41 14.40 -4.00
N GLN A 14 0.80 15.49 -3.34
CA GLN A 14 0.43 16.86 -3.72
C GLN A 14 0.94 17.27 -5.13
N HIS A 15 1.88 16.51 -5.70
CA HIS A 15 2.43 16.74 -7.03
C HIS A 15 1.69 15.93 -8.11
N GLY A 16 0.63 15.20 -7.75
CA GLY A 16 -0.15 14.36 -8.66
C GLY A 16 0.53 13.03 -9.00
N ARG A 17 1.60 12.65 -8.29
CA ARG A 17 2.25 11.35 -8.48
C ARG A 17 1.47 10.28 -7.72
N ARG A 18 1.14 9.21 -8.43
CA ARG A 18 0.45 8.05 -7.83
C ARG A 18 1.45 7.15 -7.14
N HIS A 19 1.20 6.91 -5.85
CA HIS A 19 1.91 5.93 -5.04
C HIS A 19 1.01 4.73 -4.78
N VAL A 20 1.59 3.53 -4.85
CA VAL A 20 0.86 2.26 -4.67
C VAL A 20 1.64 1.35 -3.74
N VAL A 21 0.93 0.78 -2.77
CA VAL A 21 1.43 -0.28 -1.90
C VAL A 21 0.65 -1.55 -2.20
N ARG A 22 1.38 -2.63 -2.48
CA ARG A 22 0.84 -3.96 -2.73
C ARG A 22 0.87 -4.77 -1.45
N VAL A 23 -0.24 -5.38 -1.10
CA VAL A 23 -0.42 -6.29 0.03
C VAL A 23 -0.60 -7.70 -0.52
N ARG A 24 0.33 -8.62 -0.23
CA ARG A 24 0.28 -10.03 -0.65
C ARG A 24 0.05 -10.95 0.55
N ARG A 25 -0.83 -11.94 0.42
CA ARG A 25 -1.00 -13.00 1.42
C ARG A 25 0.18 -13.97 1.41
N ALA A 26 0.66 -14.29 2.59
CA ALA A 26 1.58 -15.38 2.84
C ALA A 26 1.12 -16.12 4.11
N GLY A 27 0.06 -16.93 3.97
CA GLY A 27 -0.58 -17.62 5.10
C GLY A 27 -1.19 -16.66 6.11
N VAL A 28 -0.74 -16.73 7.37
CA VAL A 28 -1.15 -15.84 8.48
C VAL A 28 -0.44 -14.49 8.47
N GLN A 29 0.63 -14.36 7.69
CA GLN A 29 1.35 -13.10 7.51
C GLN A 29 0.97 -12.45 6.18
N ARG A 30 1.20 -11.14 6.12
CA ARG A 30 1.01 -10.32 4.93
C ARG A 30 2.33 -9.62 4.63
N THR A 31 2.75 -9.69 3.38
CA THR A 31 3.88 -8.89 2.90
C THR A 31 3.30 -7.65 2.24
N ILE A 32 3.72 -6.49 2.70
CA ILE A 32 3.40 -5.19 2.11
C ILE A 32 4.67 -4.62 1.46
N SER A 33 4.53 -4.07 0.27
CA SER A 33 5.64 -3.51 -0.49
C SER A 33 5.19 -2.30 -1.28
N CYS A 34 5.99 -1.24 -1.24
CA CYS A 34 5.75 -0.07 -2.06
C CYS A 34 6.16 -0.35 -3.51
N GLY A 35 5.38 0.13 -4.47
CA GLY A 35 5.71 0.07 -5.89
C GLY A 35 6.56 1.24 -6.36
N THR A 36 6.73 2.28 -5.53
CA THR A 36 7.45 3.52 -5.86
C THR A 36 8.77 3.69 -5.10
N CYS A 37 9.05 2.83 -4.12
CA CYS A 37 10.34 2.77 -3.43
C CYS A 37 10.62 1.33 -2.95
N ASP A 38 11.84 1.06 -2.48
CA ASP A 38 12.27 -0.28 -2.03
C ASP A 38 11.68 -0.72 -0.68
N TRP A 39 10.72 0.04 -0.14
CA TRP A 39 10.10 -0.29 1.14
C TRP A 39 9.32 -1.60 1.06
N ARG A 40 9.59 -2.48 2.03
CA ARG A 40 8.91 -3.76 2.21
C ARG A 40 8.80 -4.08 3.68
N LEU A 41 7.64 -4.57 4.11
CA LEU A 41 7.38 -4.97 5.47
C LEU A 41 6.57 -6.27 5.53
N ARG A 42 6.81 -7.11 6.54
CA ARG A 42 6.00 -8.30 6.81
C ARG A 42 5.26 -8.10 8.12
N VAL A 43 3.94 -8.10 8.08
CA VAL A 43 3.09 -7.86 9.24
C VAL A 43 2.03 -8.95 9.40
N ARG A 44 1.61 -9.19 10.64
CA ARG A 44 0.48 -10.09 10.96
C ARG A 44 -0.84 -9.34 11.04
N PHE A 45 -0.81 -8.09 11.49
CA PHE A 45 -2.00 -7.30 11.76
C PHE A 45 -1.95 -5.98 10.99
N LEU A 46 -3.14 -5.51 10.62
CA LEU A 46 -3.38 -4.18 10.04
C LEU A 46 -2.50 -3.83 8.81
N PRO A 47 -2.36 -4.73 7.81
CA PRO A 47 -1.50 -4.47 6.64
C PRO A 47 -1.97 -3.27 5.81
N TRP A 48 -3.28 -3.00 5.74
CA TRP A 48 -3.83 -1.84 5.02
C TRP A 48 -3.54 -0.53 5.73
N LEU A 49 -3.62 -0.50 7.07
CA LEU A 49 -3.24 0.68 7.86
C LEU A 49 -1.76 0.99 7.67
N LYS A 50 -0.89 -0.02 7.81
CA LYS A 50 0.56 0.13 7.61
C LYS A 50 0.90 0.60 6.19
N ALA A 51 0.14 0.16 5.19
CA ALA A 51 0.28 0.64 3.82
C ALA A 51 -0.10 2.13 3.69
N GLN A 52 -1.19 2.57 4.32
CA GLN A 52 -1.61 3.99 4.32
C GLN A 52 -0.62 4.88 5.07
N GLU A 53 -0.17 4.47 6.26
CA GLU A 53 0.85 5.18 7.03
C GLU A 53 2.10 5.42 6.19
N HIS A 54 2.61 4.38 5.52
CA HIS A 54 3.76 4.52 4.63
C HIS A 54 3.53 5.54 3.49
N LEU A 55 2.35 5.51 2.86
CA LEU A 55 2.00 6.46 1.80
C LEU A 55 2.02 7.91 2.32
N VAL A 56 1.51 8.16 3.51
CA VAL A 56 1.49 9.50 4.13
C VAL A 56 2.90 9.92 4.57
N GLU A 57 3.59 9.07 5.32
CA GLU A 57 4.86 9.42 5.97
C GLU A 57 6.03 9.49 5.00
N ALA A 58 6.15 8.53 4.08
CA ALA A 58 7.30 8.45 3.17
C ALA A 58 7.09 9.20 1.84
N HIS A 59 5.83 9.36 1.42
CA HIS A 59 5.49 9.91 0.11
C HIS A 59 4.59 11.14 0.15
N GLN A 60 4.13 11.58 1.34
CA GLN A 60 3.16 12.67 1.46
C GLN A 60 1.92 12.44 0.58
N ALA A 61 1.58 11.16 0.36
CA ALA A 61 0.51 10.74 -0.51
C ALA A 61 -0.81 10.71 0.28
N THR A 62 -1.39 11.89 0.44
CA THR A 62 -2.59 12.14 1.27
C THR A 62 -3.88 12.26 0.46
N VAL A 63 -3.79 12.43 -0.86
CA VAL A 63 -4.96 12.62 -1.73
C VAL A 63 -5.58 11.26 -2.05
N ASP A 64 -6.88 11.12 -1.79
CA ASP A 64 -7.64 9.91 -2.11
C ASP A 64 -8.04 9.89 -3.59
N PRO A 65 -7.69 8.84 -4.36
CA PRO A 65 -7.98 8.76 -5.79
C PRO A 65 -9.45 8.46 -6.12
N ALA A 66 -10.27 8.07 -5.13
CA ALA A 66 -11.70 7.79 -5.30
C ALA A 66 -12.60 9.01 -5.01
N GLY A 67 -12.02 10.16 -4.64
CA GLY A 67 -12.74 11.43 -4.53
C GLY A 67 -13.11 11.99 -5.91
N ARG A 68 -14.15 11.41 -6.52
CA ARG A 68 -14.85 12.01 -7.66
C ARG A 68 -16.23 12.50 -7.23
#